data_AF-A8NRC8-F1
#
_entry.id   AF-A8NRC8-F1
#
_cell.length_a   1.000
_cell.length_b   1.000
_cell.length_c   1.000
_cell.angle_alpha   90.00
_cell.angle_beta   90.00
_cell.angle_gamma   90.00
#
_symmetry.space_group_name_H-M   'P 1'
#
loop_
_entity.id
_entity.type
_entity.pdbx_description
1 polymer ?
#
loop_
_entity_poly.entity_id
_entity_poly.type
_entity_poly.pdbx_seq_one_letter_code
_entity_poly.pdbx_strand_id
1 'polypeptide(L)'
;MSTPLLTDFPELSHLSREDLEELLEDPTYFQAIFHSLQRVKDLYNQQAELGSANESIAKNNLALQQPLYKLREETQAAFDEAKALEKRWLELEKEQREVYQRFTPQFLLMRLKHSITAQDDASEALASSFVQQLPDLPSLDRDGGGSKQARGGQEVDQFIKEFKEARKIYHKRALWAEKWSQGQDMFYYCLCPQHNSILRLLVGTSADPQPTSPS
;
A
#
# COMPACT_ATOMS: atom_id res chain seq x y z
N MET A 1 4.31 95.82 -3.61
CA MET A 1 5.70 95.33 -3.46
C MET A 1 5.62 93.84 -3.17
N SER A 2 5.84 92.97 -4.16
CA SER A 2 5.85 91.52 -3.94
C SER A 2 7.16 91.12 -3.28
N THR A 3 7.11 90.82 -1.98
CA THR A 3 8.26 90.27 -1.25
C THR A 3 8.51 88.83 -1.68
N PRO A 4 9.75 88.31 -1.61
CA PRO A 4 10.06 86.91 -1.91
C PRO A 4 9.28 85.91 -1.04
N LEU A 5 8.84 86.33 0.15
CA LEU A 5 7.94 85.52 0.99
C LEU A 5 6.57 85.30 0.33
N LEU A 6 6.03 86.32 -0.36
CA LEU A 6 4.72 86.27 -1.01
C LEU A 6 4.76 85.53 -2.35
N THR A 7 5.94 85.34 -2.95
CA THR A 7 6.10 84.48 -4.13
C THR A 7 6.08 83.01 -3.77
N ASP A 8 6.66 82.64 -2.62
CA ASP A 8 6.70 81.25 -2.15
C ASP A 8 5.39 80.86 -1.43
N PHE A 9 4.73 81.84 -0.81
CA PHE A 9 3.47 81.67 -0.06
C PHE A 9 2.41 82.67 -0.52
N PRO A 10 1.81 82.46 -1.72
CA PRO A 10 0.78 83.35 -2.25
C PRO A 10 -0.48 83.38 -1.38
N GLU A 11 -0.70 82.33 -0.60
CA GLU A 11 -1.74 82.20 0.42
C GLU A 11 -1.65 83.31 1.49
N LEU A 12 -0.51 83.96 1.68
CA LEU A 12 -0.35 85.04 2.67
C LEU A 12 -0.60 86.44 2.08
N SER A 13 -0.85 86.55 0.78
CA SER A 13 -0.96 87.84 0.07
C SER A 13 -2.21 88.66 0.39
N HIS A 14 -3.22 88.03 1.00
CA HIS A 14 -4.47 88.68 1.37
C HIS A 14 -4.48 89.20 2.82
N LEU A 15 -3.44 88.89 3.61
CA LEU A 15 -3.31 89.36 4.98
C LEU A 15 -2.63 90.72 5.05
N SER A 16 -3.11 91.58 5.96
CA SER A 16 -2.49 92.88 6.22
C SER A 16 -1.18 92.72 7.00
N ARG A 17 -0.41 93.81 7.12
CA ARG A 17 0.85 93.80 7.87
C ARG A 17 0.59 93.63 9.36
N GLU A 18 -0.48 94.24 9.86
CA GLU A 18 -0.94 94.13 11.23
C GLU A 18 -1.34 92.68 11.55
N ASP A 19 -2.05 92.01 10.63
CA ASP A 19 -2.39 90.59 10.79
C ASP A 19 -1.16 89.68 10.79
N LEU A 20 -0.12 90.02 10.01
CA LEU A 20 1.14 89.26 9.97
C LEU A 20 1.97 89.45 11.25
N GLU A 21 1.92 90.62 11.89
CA GLU A 21 2.54 90.86 13.19
C GLU A 21 1.79 90.12 14.30
N GLU A 22 0.45 90.16 14.28
CA GLU A 22 -0.41 89.39 15.20
C GLU A 22 -0.25 87.87 15.02
N LEU A 23 -0.04 87.39 13.79
CA LEU A 23 0.32 85.99 13.49
C LEU A 23 1.65 85.56 14.11
N LEU A 24 2.58 86.48 14.31
CA LEU A 24 3.89 86.20 14.90
C LEU A 24 3.85 86.26 16.44
N GLU A 25 2.96 87.09 16.98
CA GLU A 25 2.77 87.29 18.43
C GLU A 25 1.81 86.29 19.07
N ASP A 26 0.76 85.85 18.36
CA ASP A 26 -0.24 84.88 18.83
C ASP A 26 -0.06 83.48 18.17
N PRO A 27 0.45 82.48 18.91
CA PRO A 27 0.58 81.10 18.42
C PRO A 27 -0.74 80.46 18.04
N THR A 28 -1.84 80.84 18.70
CA THR A 28 -3.17 80.28 18.46
C THR A 28 -3.74 80.76 17.13
N TYR A 29 -3.56 82.05 16.82
CA TYR A 29 -3.93 82.63 15.54
C TYR A 29 -3.11 82.03 14.38
N PHE A 30 -1.80 81.85 14.57
CA PHE A 30 -0.95 81.14 13.61
C PHE A 30 -1.46 79.73 13.29
N GLN A 31 -1.77 78.94 14.33
CA GLN A 31 -2.27 77.58 14.14
C GLN A 31 -3.61 77.56 13.39
N ALA A 32 -4.51 78.50 13.70
CA ALA A 32 -5.79 78.62 13.01
C ALA A 32 -5.58 78.89 11.50
N ILE A 33 -4.69 79.81 11.13
CA ILE A 33 -4.37 80.08 9.72
C ILE A 33 -3.65 78.89 9.08
N PHE A 34 -2.69 78.27 9.78
CA PHE A 34 -1.97 77.10 9.27
C PHE A 34 -2.92 75.94 8.93
N HIS A 35 -3.87 75.63 9.81
CA HIS A 35 -4.90 74.62 9.56
C HIS A 35 -5.97 75.06 8.55
N SER A 36 -6.06 76.36 8.23
CA SER A 36 -6.97 76.86 7.21
C SER A 36 -6.45 76.65 5.79
N LEU A 37 -5.13 76.54 5.61
CA LEU A 37 -4.45 76.36 4.33
C LEU A 37 -4.91 75.06 3.63
N GLN A 38 -5.26 75.16 2.35
CA GLN A 38 -5.79 74.01 1.60
C GLN A 38 -4.77 72.88 1.53
N ARG A 39 -3.49 73.19 1.28
CA ARG A 39 -2.40 72.20 1.26
C ARG A 39 -2.30 71.41 2.58
N VAL A 40 -2.49 72.08 3.71
CA VAL A 40 -2.41 71.45 5.04
C VAL A 40 -3.63 70.56 5.29
N LYS A 41 -4.83 71.02 4.91
CA LYS A 41 -6.06 70.21 4.94
C LYS A 41 -5.93 68.96 4.07
N ASP A 42 -5.43 69.10 2.86
CA ASP A 42 -5.23 67.98 1.93
C ASP A 42 -4.23 66.96 2.50
N LEU A 43 -3.15 67.42 3.14
CA LEU A 43 -2.21 66.54 3.83
C LEU A 43 -2.86 65.76 4.99
N TYR A 44 -3.66 66.42 5.83
CA TYR A 44 -4.39 65.74 6.91
C TYR A 44 -5.39 64.72 6.37
N ASN A 45 -6.10 65.06 5.30
CA ASN A 45 -7.04 64.16 4.64
C ASN A 45 -6.32 62.91 4.09
N GLN A 46 -5.21 63.10 3.39
CA GLN A 46 -4.39 61.99 2.87
C GLN A 46 -3.82 61.13 4.01
N GLN A 47 -3.35 61.75 5.09
CA GLN A 47 -2.86 61.02 6.26
C GLN A 47 -3.97 60.18 6.90
N ALA A 48 -5.18 60.73 7.05
CA ALA A 48 -6.32 60.01 7.60
C ALA A 48 -6.75 58.85 6.68
N GLU A 49 -6.77 59.07 5.36
CA GLU A 49 -7.10 58.05 4.37
C GLU A 49 -6.10 56.89 4.40
N LEU A 50 -4.79 57.18 4.38
CA LEU A 50 -3.73 56.19 4.49
C LEU A 50 -3.78 55.44 5.83
N GLY A 51 -4.10 56.14 6.92
CA GLY A 51 -4.31 55.54 8.24
C GLY A 51 -5.44 54.52 8.23
N SER A 52 -6.61 54.90 7.70
CA SER A 52 -7.77 54.02 7.55
C SER A 52 -7.48 52.83 6.62
N ALA A 53 -6.79 53.06 5.50
CA ALA A 53 -6.39 52.01 4.58
C ALA A 53 -5.46 50.99 5.27
N ASN A 54 -4.42 51.45 5.97
CA ASN A 54 -3.51 50.58 6.72
C ASN A 54 -4.24 49.79 7.81
N GLU A 55 -5.15 50.43 8.55
CA GLU A 55 -5.95 49.74 9.56
C GLU A 55 -6.83 48.66 8.94
N SER A 56 -7.44 48.93 7.78
CA SER A 56 -8.25 47.94 7.06
C SER A 56 -7.42 46.73 6.60
N ILE A 57 -6.19 46.96 6.12
CA ILE A 57 -5.26 45.91 5.71
C ILE A 57 -4.85 45.08 6.94
N ALA A 58 -4.52 45.72 8.06
CA ALA A 58 -4.17 45.03 9.30
C ALA A 58 -5.33 44.15 9.80
N LYS A 59 -6.56 44.65 9.77
CA LYS A 59 -7.77 43.89 10.12
C LYS A 59 -7.97 42.68 9.21
N ASN A 60 -7.80 42.84 7.89
CA ASN A 60 -7.88 41.73 6.94
C ASN A 60 -6.80 40.68 7.18
N ASN A 61 -5.55 41.10 7.42
CA ASN A 61 -4.45 40.18 7.73
C ASN A 61 -4.74 39.37 9.00
N LEU A 62 -5.24 40.01 10.06
CA LEU A 62 -5.64 39.33 11.30
C LEU A 62 -6.81 38.36 11.08
N ALA A 63 -7.81 38.76 10.27
CA ALA A 63 -8.94 37.91 9.95
C ALA A 63 -8.52 36.64 9.18
N LEU A 64 -7.52 36.75 8.30
CA LEU A 64 -6.98 35.62 7.52
C LEU A 64 -6.05 34.71 8.32
N GLN A 65 -5.49 35.18 9.43
CA GLN A 65 -4.53 34.43 10.22
C GLN A 65 -5.11 33.10 10.75
N GLN A 66 -6.29 33.17 11.39
CA GLN A 66 -6.97 31.99 11.95
C GLN A 66 -7.36 30.93 10.91
N PRO A 67 -8.03 31.25 9.79
CA PRO A 67 -8.36 30.26 8.78
C PRO A 67 -7.10 29.66 8.12
N LEU A 68 -6.01 30.42 7.96
CA LEU A 68 -4.75 29.87 7.45
C LEU A 68 -4.12 28.87 8.42
N TYR A 69 -4.16 29.13 9.73
CA TYR A 69 -3.68 28.15 10.72
C TYR A 69 -4.51 26.88 10.70
N LYS A 70 -5.85 27.00 10.67
CA LYS A 70 -6.74 25.84 10.56
C LYS A 70 -6.47 25.02 9.31
N LEU A 71 -6.38 25.68 8.15
CA LEU A 71 -6.09 25.01 6.89
C LEU A 71 -4.73 24.28 6.94
N ARG A 72 -3.73 24.89 7.58
CA ARG A 72 -2.42 24.27 7.76
C ARG A 72 -2.50 23.04 8.65
N GLU A 73 -3.24 23.10 9.76
CA GLU A 73 -3.46 21.98 10.67
C GLU A 73 -4.21 20.84 9.97
N GLU A 74 -5.28 21.14 9.23
CA GLU A 74 -6.04 20.16 8.46
C GLU A 74 -5.16 19.48 7.40
N THR A 75 -4.36 20.26 6.67
CA THR A 75 -3.45 19.73 5.66
C THR A 75 -2.38 18.85 6.28
N GLN A 76 -1.84 19.25 7.43
CA GLN A 76 -0.85 18.47 8.18
C GLN A 76 -1.45 17.15 8.66
N ALA A 77 -2.66 17.17 9.24
CA ALA A 77 -3.34 15.98 9.70
C ALA A 77 -3.64 15.00 8.55
N ALA A 78 -4.14 15.50 7.42
CA ALA A 78 -4.39 14.68 6.23
C ALA A 78 -3.10 14.07 5.66
N PHE A 79 -2.00 14.83 5.66
CA PHE A 79 -0.69 14.32 5.24
C PHE A 79 -0.17 13.22 6.18
N ASP A 80 -0.29 13.42 7.49
CA ASP A 80 0.15 12.45 8.49
C ASP A 80 -0.68 11.15 8.41
N GLU A 81 -1.99 11.26 8.18
CA GLU A 81 -2.87 10.12 7.93
C GLU A 81 -2.45 9.36 6.66
N ALA A 82 -2.24 10.06 5.55
CA ALA A 82 -1.79 9.45 4.29
C ALA A 82 -0.45 8.72 4.46
N LYS A 83 0.49 9.31 5.22
CA LYS A 83 1.77 8.68 5.55
C LYS A 83 1.62 7.47 6.45
N ALA A 84 0.67 7.47 7.37
CA ALA A 84 0.37 6.30 8.19
C ALA A 84 -0.21 5.15 7.35
N LEU A 85 -1.13 5.48 6.42
CA LEU A 85 -1.70 4.52 5.49
C LEU A 85 -0.66 3.94 4.53
N GLU A 86 0.27 4.75 4.03
CA GLU A 86 1.38 4.29 3.19
C GLU A 86 2.25 3.26 3.92
N LYS A 87 2.58 3.49 5.20
CA LYS A 87 3.33 2.52 6.02
C LYS A 87 2.54 1.23 6.19
N ARG A 88 1.26 1.32 6.54
CA ARG A 88 0.37 0.16 6.70
C ARG A 88 0.21 -0.63 5.40
N TRP A 89 0.18 0.05 4.26
CA TRP A 89 0.11 -0.59 2.95
C TRP A 89 1.34 -1.45 2.67
N LEU A 90 2.54 -0.95 2.98
CA LEU A 90 3.78 -1.73 2.80
C LEU A 90 3.80 -3.00 3.67
N GLU A 91 3.26 -2.93 4.89
CA GLU A 91 3.10 -4.10 5.77
C GLU A 91 2.13 -5.11 5.15
N LEU A 92 0.95 -4.66 4.72
CA LEU A 92 -0.05 -5.51 4.05
C LEU A 92 0.47 -6.13 2.76
N GLU A 93 1.24 -5.39 1.95
CA GLU A 93 1.85 -5.91 0.73
C GLU A 93 2.86 -7.01 1.04
N LYS A 94 3.63 -6.85 2.12
CA LYS A 94 4.56 -7.88 2.59
C LYS A 94 3.81 -9.13 3.06
N GLU A 95 2.78 -8.98 3.88
CA GLU A 95 1.94 -10.08 4.34
C GLU A 95 1.28 -10.81 3.16
N GLN A 96 0.75 -10.06 2.19
CA GLN A 96 0.21 -10.62 0.95
C GLN A 96 1.30 -11.41 0.22
N ARG A 97 2.48 -10.82 0.00
CA ARG A 97 3.57 -11.50 -0.70
C ARG A 97 3.99 -12.80 -0.02
N GLU A 98 4.03 -12.84 1.31
CA GLU A 98 4.32 -14.05 2.09
C GLU A 98 3.25 -15.14 1.90
N VAL A 99 1.97 -14.77 1.92
CA VAL A 99 0.87 -15.72 1.67
C VAL A 99 0.92 -16.24 0.23
N TYR A 100 1.10 -15.35 -0.75
CA TYR A 100 1.12 -15.68 -2.17
C TYR A 100 2.38 -16.43 -2.59
N GLN A 101 3.50 -16.32 -1.85
CA GLN A 101 4.75 -17.02 -2.16
C GLN A 101 4.53 -18.53 -2.38
N ARG A 102 3.66 -19.14 -1.56
CA ARG A 102 3.32 -20.58 -1.61
C ARG A 102 2.49 -20.99 -2.82
N PHE A 103 1.89 -20.01 -3.50
CA PHE A 103 1.07 -20.20 -4.68
C PHE A 103 1.76 -19.66 -5.94
N THR A 104 3.01 -19.21 -5.83
CA THR A 104 3.79 -18.83 -7.00
C THR A 104 3.98 -20.03 -7.93
N PRO A 105 3.93 -19.84 -9.26
CA PRO A 105 4.11 -20.94 -10.21
C PRO A 105 5.39 -21.72 -9.98
N GLN A 106 6.46 -21.02 -9.58
CA GLN A 106 7.75 -21.62 -9.28
C GLN A 106 7.73 -22.50 -8.03
N PHE A 107 7.06 -22.05 -6.96
CA PHE A 107 6.91 -22.86 -5.74
C PHE A 107 6.03 -24.09 -5.98
N LEU A 108 4.94 -23.94 -6.75
CA LEU A 108 4.08 -25.06 -7.12
C LEU A 108 4.82 -26.09 -7.98
N LEU A 109 5.63 -25.65 -8.95
CA LEU A 109 6.48 -26.52 -9.75
C LEU A 109 7.54 -27.23 -8.91
N MET A 110 8.17 -26.53 -7.97
CA MET A 110 9.11 -27.11 -7.01
C MET A 110 8.43 -28.21 -6.19
N ARG A 111 7.23 -27.95 -5.65
CA ARG A 111 6.44 -28.94 -4.89
C ARG A 111 6.01 -30.13 -5.76
N LEU A 112 5.65 -29.91 -7.02
CA LEU A 112 5.36 -30.98 -7.97
C LEU A 112 6.59 -31.88 -8.17
N LYS A 113 7.78 -31.29 -8.37
CA LYS A 113 9.04 -32.04 -8.48
C LYS A 113 9.33 -32.88 -7.24
N HIS A 114 9.15 -32.33 -6.04
CA HIS A 114 9.30 -33.10 -4.79
C HIS A 114 8.32 -34.28 -4.71
N SER A 115 7.06 -34.07 -5.13
CA SER A 115 6.06 -35.14 -5.17
C SER A 115 6.35 -36.22 -6.22
N ILE A 116 7.14 -35.92 -7.25
CA ILE A 116 7.61 -36.88 -8.25
C ILE A 116 8.70 -37.75 -7.62
N THR A 117 9.71 -37.14 -7.01
CA THR A 117 10.78 -37.86 -6.29
C THR A 117 10.21 -38.75 -5.19
N ALA A 118 9.33 -38.22 -4.34
CA ALA A 118 8.69 -39.02 -3.29
C ALA A 118 7.85 -40.19 -3.84
N GLN A 119 7.24 -40.03 -5.02
CA GLN A 119 6.50 -41.10 -5.67
C GLN A 119 7.43 -42.17 -6.25
N ASP A 120 8.58 -41.77 -6.78
CA ASP A 120 9.62 -42.67 -7.26
C ASP A 120 10.18 -43.49 -6.10
N ASP A 121 10.62 -42.81 -5.02
CA ASP A 121 11.13 -43.43 -3.79
C ASP A 121 10.11 -44.42 -3.19
N ALA A 122 8.83 -44.05 -3.14
CA ALA A 122 7.77 -44.94 -2.65
C ALA A 122 7.59 -46.17 -3.55
N SER A 123 7.67 -46.02 -4.87
CA SER A 123 7.58 -47.15 -5.80
C SER A 123 8.78 -48.09 -5.71
N GLU A 124 9.98 -47.54 -5.52
CA GLU A 124 11.21 -48.33 -5.30
C GLU A 124 11.21 -49.02 -3.93
N ALA A 125 10.66 -48.38 -2.89
CA ALA A 125 10.46 -49.01 -1.59
C ALA A 125 9.48 -50.17 -1.65
N LEU A 126 8.36 -50.03 -2.39
CA LEU A 126 7.42 -51.12 -2.65
C LEU A 126 8.11 -52.28 -3.36
N ALA A 127 8.89 -52.01 -4.41
CA ALA A 127 9.65 -53.04 -5.12
C ALA A 127 10.67 -53.74 -4.22
N SER A 128 11.42 -52.99 -3.43
CA SER A 128 12.42 -53.52 -2.48
C SER A 128 11.77 -54.40 -1.41
N SER A 129 10.63 -53.98 -0.87
CA SER A 129 9.89 -54.76 0.14
C SER A 129 9.36 -56.07 -0.43
N PHE A 130 8.89 -56.07 -1.68
CA PHE A 130 8.43 -57.27 -2.37
C PHE A 130 9.58 -58.26 -2.61
N VAL A 131 10.75 -57.77 -3.05
CA VAL A 131 11.94 -58.61 -3.24
C VAL A 131 12.45 -59.19 -1.91
N GLN A 132 12.39 -58.43 -0.82
CA GLN A 132 12.81 -58.89 0.50
C GLN A 132 11.82 -59.90 1.13
N GLN A 133 10.54 -59.81 0.78
CA GLN A 133 9.50 -60.75 1.21
C GLN A 133 9.51 -62.07 0.43
N LEU A 134 10.14 -62.12 -0.75
CA LEU A 134 10.43 -63.37 -1.42
C LEU A 134 11.43 -64.16 -0.54
N PRO A 135 11.04 -65.33 0.01
CA PRO A 135 11.98 -66.16 0.75
C PRO A 135 13.12 -66.56 -0.19
N ASP A 136 14.37 -66.54 0.31
CA ASP A 136 15.50 -67.19 -0.35
C ASP A 136 15.05 -68.58 -0.82
N LEU A 137 15.03 -68.79 -2.14
CA LEU A 137 14.78 -70.10 -2.73
C LEU A 137 15.81 -71.07 -2.13
N PRO A 138 15.40 -72.08 -1.33
CA PRO A 138 16.23 -73.25 -1.22
C PRO A 138 16.11 -73.98 -2.56
N SER A 139 17.27 -74.36 -3.05
CA SER A 139 17.55 -75.50 -3.90
C SER A 139 16.35 -76.43 -4.10
N LEU A 140 16.03 -76.67 -5.38
CA LEU A 140 15.36 -77.86 -5.91
C LEU A 140 15.33 -79.02 -4.91
N ASP A 141 14.17 -79.25 -4.28
CA ASP A 141 13.53 -80.56 -4.20
C ASP A 141 12.29 -80.51 -3.30
N ARG A 142 11.36 -81.41 -3.63
CA ARG A 142 10.31 -81.97 -2.75
C ARG A 142 8.90 -81.40 -2.89
N ASP A 143 8.26 -81.89 -3.94
CA ASP A 143 7.04 -82.71 -3.90
C ASP A 143 6.12 -82.59 -2.67
N GLY A 144 4.85 -82.25 -2.94
CA GLY A 144 3.71 -82.51 -2.06
C GLY A 144 3.13 -81.30 -1.31
N GLY A 145 2.00 -80.77 -1.82
CA GLY A 145 1.01 -80.04 -0.99
C GLY A 145 0.58 -78.68 -1.51
N GLY A 146 -0.37 -78.66 -2.43
CA GLY A 146 -1.02 -77.45 -2.95
C GLY A 146 -1.74 -76.66 -1.85
N SER A 147 -1.17 -75.52 -1.47
CA SER A 147 -1.86 -74.41 -0.78
C SER A 147 -0.95 -73.19 -0.58
N LYS A 148 0.38 -73.33 -0.70
CA LYS A 148 1.34 -72.21 -0.59
C LYS A 148 1.55 -71.42 -1.90
N GLN A 149 1.39 -72.05 -3.07
CA GLN A 149 1.57 -71.41 -4.37
C GLN A 149 0.49 -70.35 -4.70
N ALA A 150 -0.74 -70.53 -4.18
CA ALA A 150 -1.86 -69.63 -4.45
C ALA A 150 -1.78 -68.31 -3.68
N ARG A 151 -1.19 -68.31 -2.47
CA ARG A 151 -0.98 -67.08 -1.66
C ARG A 151 0.08 -66.18 -2.30
N GLY A 152 1.18 -66.75 -2.78
CA GLY A 152 2.20 -66.01 -3.52
C GLY A 152 1.67 -65.40 -4.82
N GLY A 153 0.82 -66.12 -5.56
CA GLY A 153 0.20 -65.59 -6.79
C GLY A 153 -0.69 -64.36 -6.54
N GLN A 154 -1.54 -64.40 -5.50
CA GLN A 154 -2.39 -63.26 -5.14
C GLN A 154 -1.57 -62.05 -4.63
N GLU A 155 -0.52 -62.29 -3.85
CA GLU A 155 0.40 -61.25 -3.37
C GLU A 155 1.21 -60.62 -4.52
N VAL A 156 1.64 -61.44 -5.49
CA VAL A 156 2.31 -60.99 -6.72
C VAL A 156 1.36 -60.14 -7.58
N ASP A 157 0.13 -60.59 -7.80
CA ASP A 157 -0.85 -59.85 -8.59
C ASP A 157 -1.23 -58.52 -7.94
N GLN A 158 -1.36 -58.51 -6.61
CA GLN A 158 -1.60 -57.29 -5.83
C GLN A 158 -0.42 -56.32 -5.92
N PHE A 159 0.81 -56.80 -5.76
CA PHE A 159 2.01 -55.99 -5.94
C PHE A 159 2.09 -55.40 -7.36
N ILE A 160 1.87 -56.22 -8.40
CA ILE A 160 1.88 -55.76 -9.79
C ILE A 160 0.87 -54.65 -10.01
N LYS A 161 -0.33 -54.78 -9.42
CA LYS A 161 -1.37 -53.76 -9.51
C LYS A 161 -0.94 -52.45 -8.82
N GLU A 162 -0.50 -52.53 -7.57
CA GLU A 162 -0.09 -51.36 -6.77
C GLU A 162 1.13 -50.66 -7.36
N PHE A 163 2.15 -51.41 -7.81
CA PHE A 163 3.33 -50.87 -8.46
C PHE A 163 3.01 -50.20 -9.80
N LYS A 164 2.15 -50.81 -10.63
CA LYS A 164 1.69 -50.20 -11.88
C LYS A 164 0.90 -48.91 -11.63
N GLU A 165 0.05 -48.89 -10.61
CA GLU A 165 -0.70 -47.70 -10.21
C GLU A 165 0.24 -46.58 -9.73
N ALA A 166 1.23 -46.91 -8.90
CA ALA A 166 2.25 -45.97 -8.43
C ALA A 166 3.09 -45.39 -9.58
N ARG A 167 3.56 -46.22 -10.52
CA ARG A 167 4.34 -45.78 -11.69
C ARG A 167 3.51 -44.96 -12.68
N LYS A 168 2.22 -45.27 -12.85
CA LYS A 168 1.30 -44.43 -13.65
C LYS A 168 1.20 -43.00 -13.09
N ILE A 169 1.08 -42.86 -11.77
CA ILE A 169 1.02 -41.56 -11.10
C ILE A 169 2.34 -40.81 -11.28
N TYR A 170 3.47 -41.48 -11.09
CA TYR A 170 4.80 -40.93 -11.33
C TYR A 170 4.94 -40.34 -12.74
N HIS A 171 4.70 -41.14 -13.79
CA HIS A 171 4.86 -40.69 -15.18
C HIS A 171 3.90 -39.56 -15.54
N LYS A 172 2.67 -39.59 -15.02
CA LYS A 172 1.70 -38.51 -15.22
C LYS A 172 2.20 -37.19 -14.62
N ARG A 173 2.72 -37.22 -13.39
CA ARG A 173 3.30 -36.03 -12.74
C ARG A 173 4.57 -35.55 -13.48
N ALA A 174 5.43 -36.46 -13.91
CA ALA A 174 6.65 -36.13 -14.66
C ALA A 174 6.36 -35.41 -15.98
N LEU A 175 5.42 -35.94 -16.77
CA LEU A 175 4.97 -35.30 -18.02
C LEU A 175 4.37 -33.91 -17.77
N TRP A 176 3.61 -33.74 -16.69
CA TRP A 176 3.07 -32.44 -16.31
C TRP A 176 4.16 -31.45 -15.88
N ALA A 177 5.16 -31.90 -15.13
CA ALA A 177 6.28 -31.04 -14.74
C ALA A 177 7.12 -30.61 -15.95
N GLU A 178 7.32 -31.49 -16.92
CA GLU A 178 8.03 -31.18 -18.16
C GLU A 178 7.27 -30.14 -18.99
N LYS A 179 5.97 -30.37 -19.25
CA LYS A 179 5.12 -29.41 -19.97
C LYS A 179 5.05 -28.04 -19.29
N TRP A 180 4.95 -28.02 -17.96
CA TRP A 180 5.00 -26.80 -17.18
C TRP A 180 6.36 -26.09 -17.37
N SER A 181 7.47 -26.82 -17.29
CA SER A 181 8.81 -26.22 -17.46
C SER A 181 9.06 -25.64 -18.86
N GLN A 182 8.35 -26.13 -19.88
CA GLN A 182 8.40 -25.64 -21.25
C GLN A 182 7.46 -24.44 -21.50
N GLY A 183 6.71 -23.98 -20.49
CA GLY A 183 5.79 -22.84 -20.62
C GLY A 183 4.51 -23.17 -21.39
N GLN A 184 4.16 -24.46 -21.56
CA GLN A 184 2.83 -24.81 -22.08
C GLN A 184 1.78 -24.53 -20.99
N ASP A 185 1.00 -23.45 -21.19
CA ASP A 185 0.01 -22.96 -20.22
C ASP A 185 -1.05 -24.01 -19.87
N MET A 186 -0.88 -24.67 -18.73
CA MET A 186 -1.83 -25.64 -18.16
C MET A 186 -2.76 -25.02 -17.10
N PHE A 187 -2.63 -23.72 -16.80
CA PHE A 187 -3.40 -23.04 -15.75
C PHE A 187 -4.92 -23.10 -15.96
N TYR A 188 -5.40 -23.17 -17.21
CA TYR A 188 -6.83 -23.21 -17.51
C TYR A 188 -7.56 -24.48 -17.05
N TYR A 189 -6.87 -25.61 -16.82
CA TYR A 189 -7.52 -26.85 -16.41
C TYR A 189 -7.62 -27.05 -14.89
N CYS A 190 -6.92 -26.24 -14.08
CA CYS A 190 -6.89 -26.40 -12.62
C CYS A 190 -7.90 -25.52 -11.85
N LEU A 191 -8.55 -24.55 -12.52
CA LEU A 191 -9.46 -23.59 -11.88
C LEU A 191 -10.96 -23.90 -12.10
N CYS A 192 -11.30 -25.04 -12.72
CA CYS A 192 -12.69 -25.43 -12.91
C CYS A 192 -13.23 -26.14 -11.64
N PRO A 193 -14.28 -25.62 -10.96
CA PRO A 193 -14.74 -26.11 -9.66
C PRO A 193 -15.27 -27.57 -9.66
N GLN A 194 -15.51 -28.17 -10.83
CA GLN A 194 -15.99 -29.55 -10.93
C GLN A 194 -14.90 -30.62 -10.70
N HIS A 195 -13.62 -30.25 -10.57
CA HIS A 195 -12.52 -31.18 -10.34
C HIS A 195 -11.78 -30.92 -9.01
N ASN A 196 -12.55 -30.79 -7.93
CA ASN A 196 -12.06 -30.50 -6.57
C ASN A 196 -11.28 -31.66 -5.89
N SER A 197 -11.00 -32.75 -6.62
CA SER A 197 -10.20 -33.87 -6.10
C SER A 197 -8.68 -33.61 -6.16
N ILE A 198 -8.22 -32.64 -6.96
CA ILE A 198 -6.78 -32.43 -7.23
C ILE A 198 -6.11 -31.55 -6.16
N LEU A 199 -6.82 -30.57 -5.59
CA LEU A 199 -6.29 -29.77 -4.47
C LEU A 199 -6.12 -30.60 -3.18
N ARG A 200 -6.99 -31.59 -2.94
CA ARG A 200 -6.85 -32.56 -1.83
C ARG A 200 -5.64 -33.48 -1.96
N LEU A 201 -5.21 -33.79 -3.19
CA LEU A 201 -4.02 -34.61 -3.43
C LEU A 201 -2.70 -33.84 -3.22
N LEU A 202 -2.74 -32.52 -3.30
CA LEU A 202 -1.58 -31.68 -3.01
C LEU A 202 -1.50 -31.39 -1.52
N VAL A 203 -2.59 -30.99 -0.86
CA VAL A 203 -2.62 -30.64 0.56
C VAL A 203 -3.04 -31.86 1.38
N GLY A 204 -2.06 -32.67 1.78
CA GLY A 204 -2.28 -33.79 2.71
C GLY A 204 -2.62 -33.31 4.12
N THR A 205 -3.83 -32.80 4.33
CA THR A 205 -4.33 -32.43 5.66
C THR A 205 -5.53 -33.30 6.01
N SER A 206 -5.29 -34.31 6.84
CA SER A 206 -6.31 -34.92 7.68
C SER A 206 -6.68 -33.92 8.78
N ALA A 207 -7.72 -33.15 8.56
CA ALA A 207 -8.36 -32.37 9.62
C ALA A 207 -9.85 -32.32 9.30
N ASP A 208 -10.59 -33.28 9.84
CA ASP A 208 -12.05 -33.22 9.91
C ASP A 208 -12.45 -32.07 10.84
N PRO A 209 -13.33 -31.15 10.41
CA PRO A 209 -13.93 -30.19 11.32
C PRO A 209 -14.97 -30.90 12.18
N GLN A 210 -14.76 -30.91 13.50
CA GLN A 210 -15.80 -31.28 14.46
C GLN A 210 -17.02 -30.36 14.33
N PRO A 211 -18.24 -30.89 14.38
CA PRO A 211 -19.46 -30.08 14.38
C PRO A 211 -19.63 -29.41 15.75
N THR A 212 -19.52 -28.09 15.81
CA THR A 212 -19.97 -27.32 16.97
C THR A 212 -21.49 -27.33 17.02
N SER A 213 -22.03 -27.99 18.05
CA SER A 213 -23.45 -27.93 18.40
C SER A 213 -23.83 -26.54 18.90
N PRO A 214 -25.01 -26.00 18.54
CA PRO A 214 -25.50 -24.77 19.13
C PRO A 214 -26.11 -25.04 20.52
N SER A 215 -25.79 -24.20 21.49
CA SER A 215 -26.55 -23.98 22.73
C SER A 215 -26.54 -22.50 23.03
#